data_AF-A0A2V8R8F8-F1
#
_entry.id   AF-A0A2V8R8F8-F1
#
_cell.length_a   1.000
_cell.length_b   1.000
_cell.length_c   1.000
_cell.angle_alpha   90.00
_cell.angle_beta   90.00
_cell.angle_gamma   90.00
#
_symmetry.space_group_name_H-M   'P 1'
#
loop_
_entity.id
_entity.type
_entity.pdbx_description
1 polymer ?
#
loop_
_entity_poly.entity_id
_entity_poly.type
_entity_poly.pdbx_seq_one_letter_code
_entity_poly.pdbx_strand_id
1 'polypeptide(L)'
;MSLSTTSLSLHNFGSNTPISGAVTVSFANGAGATFSAAQVNGSDLTIVRVGNIITITSQSGGNHRGSFTVRVTPTNCGSSSAQDITVSVAK
;
A
#
# COMPACT_ATOMS: atom_id res chain seq x y z
N MET A 1 -2.50 0.12 -15.52
CA MET A 1 -2.20 -0.54 -14.23
C MET A 1 -3.50 -0.67 -13.45
N SER A 2 -3.71 -1.72 -12.66
CA SER A 2 -4.83 -1.88 -11.73
C SER A 2 -4.37 -2.50 -10.42
N LEU A 3 -5.10 -2.22 -9.33
CA LEU A 3 -4.85 -2.78 -8.01
C LEU A 3 -5.91 -3.83 -7.68
N SER A 4 -5.54 -4.88 -6.94
CA SER A 4 -6.50 -5.88 -6.45
C SER A 4 -7.51 -5.29 -5.46
N THR A 5 -7.13 -4.21 -4.77
CA THR A 5 -8.00 -3.41 -3.92
C THR A 5 -7.46 -1.97 -3.86
N THR A 6 -8.36 -1.01 -3.66
CA THR A 6 -8.03 0.41 -3.37
C THR A 6 -8.25 0.76 -1.90
N SER A 7 -8.66 -0.21 -1.08
CA SER A 7 -8.84 -0.05 0.36
C SER A 7 -8.24 -1.22 1.13
N LEU A 8 -7.59 -0.92 2.25
CA LEU A 8 -6.97 -1.90 3.13
C LEU A 8 -7.26 -1.55 4.58
N SER A 9 -7.71 -2.54 5.36
CA SER A 9 -7.98 -2.37 6.79
C SER A 9 -7.01 -3.24 7.59
N LEU A 10 -6.24 -2.60 8.47
CA LEU A 10 -5.25 -3.23 9.34
C LEU A 10 -5.74 -3.08 10.79
N HIS A 11 -6.43 -4.09 11.31
CA HIS A 11 -7.10 -4.03 12.62
C HIS A 11 -6.28 -4.77 13.69
N ASN A 12 -5.79 -4.02 14.68
CA ASN A 12 -4.96 -4.52 15.76
C ASN A 12 -5.73 -4.64 17.08
N PHE A 13 -6.28 -5.84 17.30
CA PHE A 13 -7.15 -6.24 18.43
C PHE A 13 -6.52 -6.15 19.84
N GLY A 14 -5.45 -5.39 20.04
CA GLY A 14 -5.00 -4.97 21.38
C GLY A 14 -3.50 -5.09 21.65
N SER A 15 -2.71 -5.67 20.76
CA SER A 15 -1.30 -5.98 21.02
C SER A 15 -0.32 -4.87 20.65
N ASN A 16 -0.78 -3.76 20.03
CA ASN A 16 0.10 -2.72 19.44
C ASN A 16 1.15 -3.29 18.46
N THR A 17 1.02 -4.55 18.05
CA THR A 17 1.90 -5.22 17.10
C THR A 17 1.63 -4.75 15.68
N PRO A 18 2.66 -4.58 14.85
CA PRO A 18 2.50 -4.32 13.42
C PRO A 18 1.58 -5.34 12.75
N ILE A 19 0.65 -4.87 11.92
CA ILE A 19 -0.22 -5.72 11.09
C ILE A 19 0.01 -5.36 9.64
N SER A 20 0.05 -6.39 8.80
CA SER A 20 0.32 -6.24 7.38
C SER A 20 -0.87 -6.66 6.54
N GLY A 21 -0.97 -6.06 5.36
CA GLY A 21 -1.87 -6.46 4.30
C GLY A 21 -1.19 -6.32 2.95
N ALA A 22 -1.64 -7.12 1.98
CA ALA A 22 -1.03 -7.18 0.66
C ALA A 22 -1.98 -6.66 -0.41
N VAL A 23 -1.45 -5.89 -1.36
CA VAL A 23 -2.14 -5.43 -2.56
C VAL A 23 -1.36 -5.91 -3.78
N THR A 24 -2.04 -6.56 -4.72
CA THR A 24 -1.43 -7.01 -5.97
C THR A 24 -1.65 -5.97 -7.06
N VAL A 25 -0.59 -5.66 -7.81
CA VAL A 25 -0.60 -4.74 -8.94
C VAL A 25 -0.59 -5.53 -10.23
N SER A 26 -1.53 -5.22 -11.12
CA SER A 26 -1.62 -5.82 -12.45
C SER A 26 -1.37 -4.80 -13.54
N PHE A 27 -0.73 -5.25 -14.62
CA PHE A 27 -0.35 -4.42 -15.76
C PHE A 27 -0.91 -5.02 -17.04
N ALA A 28 -1.57 -4.18 -17.85
CA ALA A 28 -2.15 -4.61 -19.13
C ALA A 28 -1.09 -4.87 -20.20
N ASN A 29 0.07 -4.25 -20.09
CA ASN A 29 1.15 -4.27 -21.08
C ASN A 29 2.12 -5.46 -20.96
N GLY A 30 1.81 -6.48 -20.14
CA GLY A 30 2.65 -7.68 -20.02
C GLY A 30 3.96 -7.46 -19.26
N ALA A 31 4.82 -8.48 -19.24
CA ALA A 31 6.03 -8.56 -18.41
C ALA A 31 7.00 -7.37 -18.62
N GLY A 32 7.53 -6.81 -17.53
CA GLY A 32 8.49 -5.70 -17.55
C GLY A 32 7.94 -4.36 -17.03
N ALA A 33 6.63 -4.28 -16.83
CA ALA A 33 5.99 -3.17 -16.13
C ALA A 33 6.46 -3.05 -14.67
N THR A 34 6.69 -1.83 -14.21
CA THR A 34 7.17 -1.50 -12.88
C THR A 34 6.42 -0.31 -12.28
N PHE A 35 6.51 -0.17 -10.97
CA PHE A 35 5.87 0.91 -10.22
C PHE A 35 6.64 1.21 -8.93
N SER A 36 6.36 2.38 -8.36
CA SER A 36 6.71 2.75 -6.99
C SER A 36 5.45 2.81 -6.13
N ALA A 37 5.60 2.59 -4.82
CA ALA A 37 4.53 2.73 -3.85
C ALA A 37 5.08 3.44 -2.61
N ALA A 38 4.42 4.51 -2.18
CA ALA A 38 4.83 5.29 -1.02
C ALA A 38 3.63 5.92 -0.31
N GLN A 39 3.75 6.16 1.00
CA GLN A 39 2.77 6.93 1.74
C GLN A 39 2.83 8.39 1.26
N VAL A 40 1.67 8.99 0.98
CA VAL A 40 1.61 10.35 0.41
C VAL A 40 2.11 11.39 1.40
N ASN A 41 1.79 11.23 2.69
CA ASN A 41 2.23 12.13 3.76
C ASN A 41 2.50 11.30 5.03
N GLY A 42 3.72 11.39 5.56
CA GLY A 42 4.12 10.71 6.79
C GLY A 42 4.88 9.40 6.56
N SER A 43 5.14 8.70 7.67
CA SER A 43 5.96 7.48 7.69
C SER A 43 5.39 6.41 8.63
N ASP A 44 4.08 6.45 8.88
CA ASP A 44 3.34 5.54 9.77
C ASP A 44 3.18 4.13 9.22
N LEU A 45 3.42 3.96 7.92
CA LEU A 45 3.35 2.68 7.21
C LEU A 45 4.73 2.27 6.72
N THR A 46 5.06 1.00 6.95
CA THR A 46 6.18 0.34 6.25
C THR A 46 5.64 -0.28 4.98
N ILE A 47 6.16 0.14 3.83
CA ILE A 47 5.71 -0.30 2.51
C ILE A 47 6.84 -1.08 1.86
N VAL A 48 6.63 -2.37 1.63
CA VAL A 48 7.59 -3.27 1.00
C VAL A 48 7.02 -3.76 -0.31
N ARG A 49 7.76 -3.57 -1.39
CA ARG A 49 7.41 -4.07 -2.73
C ARG A 49 8.26 -5.28 -3.05
N VAL A 50 7.63 -6.38 -3.45
CA VAL A 50 8.31 -7.55 -4.04
C VAL A 50 7.59 -7.92 -5.33
N GLY A 51 8.25 -7.68 -6.46
CA GLY A 51 7.65 -7.86 -7.78
C GLY A 51 6.39 -7.00 -7.97
N ASN A 52 5.24 -7.67 -8.05
CA ASN A 52 3.92 -7.06 -8.25
C ASN A 52 3.08 -6.98 -6.97
N ILE A 53 3.64 -7.34 -5.82
CA ILE A 53 2.94 -7.31 -4.53
C ILE A 53 3.48 -6.15 -3.69
N ILE A 54 2.56 -5.36 -3.14
CA ILE A 54 2.81 -4.32 -2.14
C ILE A 54 2.35 -4.85 -0.80
N THR A 55 3.28 -5.04 0.13
CA THR A 55 2.97 -5.32 1.53
C THR A 55 2.99 -4.00 2.29
N ILE A 56 1.86 -3.64 2.87
CA ILE A 56 1.70 -2.43 3.69
C ILE A 56 1.55 -2.89 5.13
N THR A 57 2.45 -2.45 5.99
CA THR A 57 2.48 -2.82 7.41
C THR A 57 2.33 -1.58 8.28
N SER A 58 1.41 -1.60 9.23
CA SER A 58 1.29 -0.53 10.23
C SER A 58 2.52 -0.53 11.13
N GLN A 59 3.00 0.65 11.53
CA GLN A 59 4.03 0.72 12.58
C GLN A 59 3.50 0.26 13.94
N SER A 60 4.43 -0.10 14.83
CA SER A 60 4.13 -0.48 16.21
C SER A 60 3.74 0.76 17.03
N GLY A 61 2.79 0.59 17.94
CA GLY A 61 2.42 1.65 18.90
C GLY A 61 1.11 2.36 18.58
N GLY A 62 0.55 2.99 19.62
CA GLY A 62 -0.80 3.57 19.57
C GLY A 62 -0.95 4.79 18.64
N ASN A 63 0.14 5.46 18.28
CA ASN A 63 0.12 6.75 17.58
C ASN A 63 0.02 6.61 16.05
N HIS A 64 0.16 5.40 15.50
CA HIS A 64 0.14 5.13 14.06
C HIS A 64 -1.22 4.59 13.62
N ARG A 65 -2.29 5.15 14.18
CA ARG A 65 -3.69 4.78 13.94
C ARG A 65 -4.39 5.88 13.16
N GLY A 66 -5.33 5.51 12.30
CA GLY A 66 -6.07 6.45 11.48
C GLY A 66 -6.15 6.02 10.02
N SER A 67 -6.47 6.97 9.16
CA SER A 67 -6.56 6.76 7.71
C SER A 67 -5.34 7.36 7.03
N PHE A 68 -4.68 6.56 6.21
CA PHE A 68 -3.48 6.92 5.46
C PHE A 68 -3.69 6.65 3.98
N THR A 69 -2.93 7.35 3.15
CA THR A 69 -2.96 7.15 1.70
C THR A 69 -1.61 6.64 1.23
N VAL A 70 -1.61 5.48 0.57
CA VAL A 70 -0.45 4.97 -0.18
C VAL A 70 -0.70 5.20 -1.66
N ARG A 71 0.18 5.96 -2.31
CA ARG A 71 0.12 6.22 -3.75
C ARG A 71 1.01 5.24 -4.49
N VAL A 72 0.42 4.56 -5.46
CA VAL A 72 1.07 3.63 -6.38
C VAL A 72 1.24 4.33 -7.72
N THR A 73 2.48 4.57 -8.12
CA THR A 73 2.81 5.30 -9.36
C THR A 73 3.50 4.37 -10.35
N PRO A 74 2.92 4.13 -11.53
CA PRO A 74 3.61 3.37 -12.57
C PRO A 74 4.85 4.13 -13.05
N THR A 75 5.97 3.44 -13.23
CA THR A 75 7.26 4.06 -13.57
C THR A 75 7.64 3.91 -15.04
N ASN A 76 7.14 2.89 -15.73
CA ASN A 76 7.44 2.64 -17.16
C ASN A 76 6.23 2.12 -17.96
N CYS A 77 5.01 2.21 -17.41
CA CYS A 77 3.78 1.89 -18.15
C CYS A 77 3.19 3.15 -18.76
N GLY A 78 3.32 3.29 -20.08
CA GLY A 78 2.71 4.38 -20.84
C GLY A 78 1.25 4.63 -20.44
N SER A 79 0.92 5.92 -20.26
CA SER A 79 -0.40 6.47 -19.95
C SER A 79 -1.15 5.90 -18.73
N SER A 80 -0.55 5.02 -17.93
CA SER A 80 -1.19 4.57 -16.69
C SER A 80 -1.12 5.67 -15.64
N SER A 81 -2.27 6.04 -15.08
CA SER A 81 -2.33 6.99 -13.97
C SER A 81 -1.92 6.34 -12.65
N ALA A 82 -1.38 7.16 -11.74
CA ALA A 82 -1.20 6.76 -10.36
C ALA A 82 -2.54 6.37 -9.72
N GLN A 83 -2.50 5.44 -8.77
CA GLN A 83 -3.66 4.97 -8.02
C GLN A 83 -3.38 5.05 -6.53
N ASP A 84 -4.41 5.34 -5.75
CA ASP A 84 -4.30 5.45 -4.31
C ASP A 84 -4.92 4.22 -3.62
N ILE A 85 -4.29 3.81 -2.54
CA ILE A 85 -4.79 2.82 -1.59
C ILE A 85 -5.08 3.58 -0.29
N THR A 86 -6.33 3.58 0.14
CA THR A 86 -6.71 4.06 1.47
C THR A 86 -6.46 2.96 2.49
N VAL A 87 -5.61 3.24 3.47
CA VAL A 87 -5.22 2.30 4.52
C VAL A 87 -5.79 2.78 5.84
N SER A 88 -6.74 2.03 6.39
CA SER A 88 -7.29 2.27 7.72
C SER A 88 -6.56 1.39 8.74
N VAL A 89 -5.95 2.01 9.75
CA VAL A 89 -5.31 1.32 10.87
C VAL A 89 -6.13 1.56 12.12
N ALA A 90 -6.74 0.49 12.64
CA ALA A 90 -7.66 0.54 13.77
C ALA A 90 -7.23 -0.39 14.92
N LYS A 91 -7.89 -0.25 16.08
CA LYS A 91 -7.79 -1.21 17.20
C LYS A 91 -8.81 -2.30 17.03
#